data_AF-A0A959D831-F1
#
_entry.id   AF-A0A959D831-F1
#
_cell.length_a   1.000
_cell.length_b   1.000
_cell.length_c   1.000
_cell.angle_alpha   90.00
_cell.angle_beta   90.00
_cell.angle_gamma   90.00
#
_symmetry.space_group_name_H-M   'P 1'
#
loop_
_entity.id
_entity.type
_entity.pdbx_description
1 polymer ?
#
loop_
_entity_poly.entity_id
_entity_poly.type
_entity_poly.pdbx_seq_one_letter_code
_entity_poly.pdbx_strand_id
1 'polypeptide(L)'
;MPITETTPVYSIASWLKELKFYEREIGSCERSLEEIVLNARAAQDLALAEHFQNQFILQRFNLRRLKHQLKWLAQAPEEALRILIEEVRYFIRTFKSLLQEFDRFMAPYFHLQALPKNNHPA
;
A
#
# COMPACT_ATOMS: atom_id res chain seq x y z
N MET A 1 -18.54 -13.53 35.23
CA MET A 1 -17.92 -13.16 33.94
C MET A 1 -16.53 -12.63 34.20
N PRO A 2 -15.56 -12.99 33.35
CA PRO A 2 -14.86 -11.93 32.63
C PRO A 2 -14.79 -12.20 31.12
N ILE A 3 -14.70 -11.11 30.40
CA ILE A 3 -14.82 -10.95 28.95
C ILE A 3 -13.49 -11.43 28.35
N THR A 4 -13.50 -12.52 27.59
CA THR A 4 -12.38 -12.86 26.72
C THR A 4 -12.76 -12.47 25.30
N GLU A 5 -12.53 -11.21 24.96
CA GLU A 5 -12.34 -10.84 23.56
C GLU A 5 -11.08 -11.54 23.08
N THR A 6 -11.25 -12.77 22.61
CA THR A 6 -10.22 -13.54 21.93
C THR A 6 -9.87 -12.77 20.67
N THR A 7 -8.86 -11.91 20.77
CA THR A 7 -8.20 -11.36 19.59
C THR A 7 -7.84 -12.58 18.72
N PRO A 8 -8.36 -12.69 17.49
CA PRO A 8 -8.13 -13.88 16.68
C PRO A 8 -6.63 -14.11 16.59
N VAL A 9 -6.19 -15.31 16.98
CA VAL A 9 -4.78 -15.71 16.91
C VAL A 9 -4.42 -15.79 15.43
N TYR A 10 -4.03 -14.65 14.86
CA TYR A 10 -3.55 -14.58 13.48
C TYR A 10 -2.25 -15.36 13.40
N SER A 11 -2.27 -16.47 12.66
CA SER A 11 -1.08 -17.26 12.38
C SER A 11 -0.04 -16.43 11.60
N ILE A 12 1.25 -16.78 11.72
CA ILE A 12 2.33 -16.18 10.90
C ILE A 12 1.99 -16.26 9.41
N ALA A 13 1.36 -17.37 8.97
CA ALA A 13 0.93 -17.55 7.59
C ALA A 13 -0.13 -16.51 7.17
N SER A 14 -1.04 -16.14 8.06
CA SER A 14 -2.05 -15.10 7.82
C SER A 14 -1.39 -13.74 7.63
N TRP A 15 -0.44 -13.37 8.49
CA TRP A 15 0.32 -12.12 8.35
C TRP A 15 1.14 -12.09 7.05
N LEU A 16 1.80 -13.20 6.69
CA LEU A 16 2.52 -13.29 5.41
C LEU A 16 1.59 -13.15 4.20
N LYS A 17 0.36 -13.66 4.26
CA LYS A 17 -0.65 -13.49 3.21
C LYS A 17 -1.07 -12.02 3.09
N GLU A 18 -1.25 -11.34 4.21
CA GLU A 18 -1.58 -9.92 4.25
C GLU A 18 -0.45 -9.03 3.71
N LEU A 19 0.80 -9.27 4.10
CA LEU A 19 1.94 -8.54 3.52
C LEU A 19 2.09 -8.78 2.02
N LYS A 20 1.77 -9.98 1.52
CA LYS A 20 1.72 -10.27 0.07
C LYS A 20 0.59 -9.52 -0.63
N PHE A 21 -0.52 -9.26 0.05
CA PHE A 21 -1.58 -8.41 -0.51
C PHE A 21 -1.05 -6.99 -0.72
N TYR A 22 -0.45 -6.38 0.31
CA TYR A 22 0.12 -5.04 0.20
C TYR A 22 1.25 -4.92 -0.84
N GLU A 23 2.05 -5.98 -1.02
CA GLU A 23 3.05 -6.01 -2.10
C GLU A 23 2.42 -5.92 -3.49
N ARG A 24 1.26 -6.54 -3.70
CA ARG A 24 0.50 -6.42 -4.96
C ARG A 24 -0.14 -5.05 -5.11
N GLU A 25 -0.67 -4.49 -4.03
CA GLU A 25 -1.25 -3.14 -4.03
C GLU A 25 -0.22 -2.10 -4.47
N ILE A 26 1.01 -2.15 -3.90
CA ILE A 26 2.10 -1.27 -4.35
C ILE A 26 2.34 -1.41 -5.86
N GLY A 27 2.46 -2.65 -6.36
CA GLY A 27 2.65 -2.88 -7.80
C GLY A 27 1.47 -2.42 -8.66
N SER A 28 0.25 -2.34 -8.11
CA SER A 28 -0.89 -1.75 -8.79
C SER A 28 -0.77 -0.22 -8.85
N CYS A 29 -0.48 0.41 -7.71
CA CYS A 29 -0.29 1.86 -7.63
C CYS A 29 0.87 2.35 -8.51
N GLU A 30 2.00 1.63 -8.53
CA GLU A 30 3.15 1.94 -9.39
C GLU A 30 2.74 1.97 -10.87
N ARG A 31 1.97 0.97 -11.34
CA ARG A 31 1.48 0.94 -12.74
C ARG A 31 0.53 2.10 -13.05
N SER A 32 -0.41 2.38 -12.16
CA SER A 32 -1.31 3.53 -12.33
C SER A 32 -0.56 4.87 -12.34
N LEU A 33 0.51 4.96 -11.57
CA LEU A 33 1.36 6.15 -11.51
C LEU A 33 2.20 6.33 -12.79
N GLU A 34 2.73 5.25 -13.34
CA GLU A 34 3.42 5.27 -14.65
C GLU A 34 2.49 5.81 -15.76
N GLU A 35 1.23 5.37 -15.80
CA GLU A 35 0.24 5.88 -16.75
C GLU A 35 0.01 7.39 -16.59
N ILE A 36 -0.04 7.90 -15.36
CA ILE A 36 -0.17 9.35 -15.13
C ILE A 36 1.07 10.10 -15.58
N VAL A 37 2.27 9.64 -15.23
CA VAL A 37 3.52 10.33 -15.57
C VAL A 37 3.64 10.52 -17.09
N LEU A 38 3.19 9.54 -17.88
CA LEU A 38 3.16 9.64 -19.34
C LEU A 38 2.18 10.71 -19.86
N ASN A 39 1.14 11.03 -19.10
CA ASN A 39 0.07 11.95 -19.48
C ASN A 39 0.12 13.31 -18.74
N ALA A 40 0.99 13.44 -17.74
CA ALA A 40 1.10 14.60 -16.89
C ALA A 40 1.63 15.80 -17.69
N ARG A 41 0.93 16.93 -17.58
CA ARG A 41 1.27 18.18 -18.29
C ARG A 41 1.77 19.28 -17.37
N ALA A 42 1.41 19.23 -16.08
CA ALA A 42 1.87 20.18 -15.09
C ALA A 42 3.11 19.65 -14.35
N ALA A 43 4.08 20.53 -14.10
CA ALA A 43 5.26 20.19 -13.31
C ALA A 43 4.90 19.74 -11.88
N GLN A 44 3.80 20.25 -11.32
CA GLN A 44 3.32 19.86 -10.01
C GLN A 44 2.87 18.39 -9.96
N ASP A 45 2.22 17.89 -11.02
CA ASP A 45 1.79 16.49 -11.10
C ASP A 45 2.98 15.54 -11.15
N LEU A 46 4.04 15.93 -11.87
CA LEU A 46 5.29 15.17 -11.93
C LEU A 46 5.99 15.13 -10.56
N ALA A 47 6.03 16.24 -9.83
CA ALA A 47 6.62 16.28 -8.49
C ALA A 47 5.83 15.42 -7.49
N LEU A 48 4.50 15.43 -7.56
CA LEU A 48 3.65 14.54 -6.75
C LEU A 48 3.84 13.08 -7.14
N ALA A 49 3.99 12.78 -8.44
CA ALA A 49 4.26 11.43 -8.88
C ALA A 49 5.62 10.92 -8.38
N GLU A 50 6.67 11.73 -8.43
CA GLU A 50 7.97 11.40 -7.85
C GLU A 50 7.87 11.16 -6.33
N HIS A 51 7.09 11.98 -5.62
CA HIS A 51 6.82 11.77 -4.20
C HIS A 51 6.22 10.38 -3.94
N PHE A 52 5.17 9.99 -4.67
CA PHE A 52 4.55 8.68 -4.50
C PHE A 52 5.47 7.52 -4.90
N GLN A 53 6.25 7.66 -5.98
CA GLN A 53 7.26 6.66 -6.36
C GLN A 53 8.25 6.42 -5.23
N ASN A 54 8.80 7.49 -4.65
CA ASN A 54 9.74 7.39 -3.52
C ASN A 54 9.10 6.72 -2.29
N GLN A 55 7.84 7.05 -1.98
CA GLN A 55 7.11 6.39 -0.91
C GLN A 55 6.92 4.89 -1.20
N PHE A 56 6.49 4.50 -2.39
CA PHE A 56 6.30 3.09 -2.75
C PHE A 56 7.60 2.27 -2.69
N ILE A 57 8.72 2.85 -3.12
CA ILE A 57 10.05 2.25 -2.95
C ILE A 57 10.33 1.98 -1.48
N LEU A 58 10.13 2.96 -0.58
CA LEU A 58 10.32 2.79 0.86
C LEU A 58 9.40 1.70 1.44
N GLN A 59 8.13 1.67 1.03
CA GLN A 59 7.18 0.68 1.53
C GLN A 59 7.51 -0.74 1.03
N ARG A 60 8.07 -0.91 -0.17
CA ARG A 60 8.61 -2.20 -0.64
C ARG A 60 9.76 -2.69 0.24
N PHE A 61 10.68 -1.79 0.63
CA PHE A 61 11.76 -2.16 1.54
C PHE A 61 11.21 -2.62 2.89
N ASN A 62 10.25 -1.88 3.46
CA ASN A 62 9.58 -2.26 4.70
C ASN A 62 8.88 -3.62 4.58
N LEU A 63 8.12 -3.85 3.52
CA LEU A 63 7.46 -5.15 3.28
C LEU A 63 8.44 -6.30 3.20
N ARG A 64 9.55 -6.13 2.46
CA ARG A 64 10.58 -7.16 2.33
C ARG A 64 11.19 -7.49 3.69
N ARG A 65 11.51 -6.46 4.48
CA ARG A 65 12.06 -6.60 5.84
C ARG A 65 11.09 -7.34 6.76
N LEU A 66 9.81 -6.92 6.81
CA LEU A 66 8.79 -7.53 7.65
C LEU A 66 8.50 -8.99 7.25
N LYS A 67 8.39 -9.27 5.95
CA LYS A 67 8.22 -10.65 5.44
C LYS A 67 9.41 -11.53 5.81
N HIS A 68 10.62 -10.99 5.76
CA HIS A 68 11.82 -11.71 6.17
C HIS A 68 11.77 -12.00 7.68
N GLN A 69 11.58 -10.99 8.53
CA GLN A 69 11.50 -11.15 9.98
C GLN A 69 10.40 -12.15 10.39
N LEU A 70 9.22 -12.09 9.78
CA LEU A 70 8.11 -13.02 10.08
C LEU A 70 8.48 -14.48 9.81
N LYS A 71 9.26 -14.75 8.75
CA LYS A 71 9.70 -16.12 8.43
C LYS A 71 10.72 -16.65 9.43
N TRP A 72 11.62 -15.79 9.90
CA TRP A 72 12.67 -16.18 10.86
C TRP A 72 12.16 -16.30 12.29
N LEU A 73 11.16 -15.51 12.68
CA LEU A 73 10.58 -15.54 14.02
C LEU A 73 9.63 -16.73 14.26
N ALA A 74 9.45 -17.63 13.29
CA ALA A 74 8.70 -18.87 13.48
C ALA A 74 9.27 -19.79 14.58
N GLN A 75 10.53 -19.59 14.98
CA GLN A 75 11.22 -20.33 16.04
C GLN A 75 11.68 -19.43 17.21
N ALA A 76 11.23 -18.18 17.24
CA ALA A 76 11.69 -17.19 18.20
C ALA A 76 10.78 -17.08 19.44
N PRO A 77 11.24 -16.41 20.52
CA PRO A 77 10.40 -16.16 21.70
C PRO A 77 9.13 -15.39 21.35
N GLU A 78 8.04 -15.69 22.07
CA GLU A 78 6.73 -15.07 21.86
C GLU A 78 6.78 -13.54 21.91
N GLU A 79 7.60 -12.96 22.79
CA GLU A 79 7.74 -11.51 22.89
C GLU A 79 8.31 -10.87 21.61
N ALA A 80 9.26 -11.52 20.94
CA ALA A 80 9.80 -11.05 19.67
C ALA A 80 8.72 -11.08 18.56
N LEU A 81 7.86 -12.10 18.58
CA LEU A 81 6.72 -12.19 17.68
C LEU A 81 5.71 -11.04 17.93
N ARG A 82 5.44 -10.70 19.20
CA ARG A 82 4.53 -9.61 19.57
C ARG A 82 5.03 -8.26 19.05
N ILE A 83 6.31 -7.95 19.25
CA ILE A 83 6.93 -6.71 18.74
C ILE A 83 6.81 -6.63 17.21
N LEU A 84 7.12 -7.74 16.51
CA LEU A 84 7.01 -7.77 15.05
C LEU A 84 5.56 -7.59 14.58
N ILE A 85 4.57 -8.19 15.27
CA ILE A 85 3.16 -8.02 14.94
C ILE A 85 2.74 -6.55 15.08
N GLU A 86 3.19 -5.84 16.12
CA GLU A 86 2.93 -4.41 16.27
C GLU A 86 3.57 -3.60 15.14
N GLU A 87 4.77 -3.98 14.71
CA GLU A 87 5.42 -3.34 13.57
C GLU A 87 4.66 -3.56 12.26
N VAL A 88 4.16 -4.78 12.03
CA VAL A 88 3.28 -5.10 10.89
C VAL A 88 1.99 -4.27 10.96
N ARG A 89 1.35 -4.15 12.12
CA ARG A 89 0.14 -3.32 12.31
C ARG A 89 0.42 -1.85 12.06
N TYR A 90 1.57 -1.34 12.50
CA TYR A 90 1.98 0.02 12.21
C TYR A 90 2.16 0.24 10.71
N PHE A 91 2.90 -0.65 10.04
CA PHE A 91 3.06 -0.61 8.59
C PHE A 91 1.70 -0.58 7.87
N ILE A 92 0.76 -1.46 8.25
CA ILE A 92 -0.57 -1.52 7.64
C ILE A 92 -1.33 -0.19 7.78
N ARG A 93 -1.30 0.42 8.97
CA ARG A 93 -1.97 1.71 9.21
C ARG A 93 -1.37 2.82 8.35
N THR A 94 -0.05 2.94 8.35
CA THR A 94 0.66 3.96 7.57
C THR A 94 0.45 3.76 6.07
N PHE A 95 0.52 2.51 5.60
CA PHE A 95 0.30 2.19 4.19
C PHE A 95 -1.13 2.48 3.73
N LYS A 96 -2.14 2.22 4.58
CA LYS A 96 -3.52 2.60 4.27
C LYS A 96 -3.70 4.12 4.13
N SER A 97 -3.02 4.93 4.95
CA SER A 97 -3.04 6.39 4.78
C SER A 97 -2.43 6.81 3.44
N LEU A 98 -1.28 6.23 3.09
CA LEU A 98 -0.62 6.48 1.81
C LEU A 98 -1.53 6.12 0.62
N LEU A 99 -2.24 4.99 0.69
CA LEU A 99 -3.21 4.61 -0.35
C LEU A 99 -4.34 5.63 -0.47
N GLN A 100 -4.89 6.12 0.65
CA GLN A 100 -5.94 7.14 0.60
C GLN A 100 -5.47 8.45 -0.01
N GLU A 101 -4.23 8.85 0.28
CA GLU A 101 -3.61 10.04 -0.32
C GLU A 101 -3.37 9.84 -1.82
N PHE A 102 -2.90 8.65 -2.21
CA PHE A 102 -2.73 8.27 -3.60
C PHE A 102 -4.07 8.26 -4.36
N ASP A 103 -5.12 7.66 -3.81
CA ASP A 103 -6.44 7.63 -4.44
C ASP A 103 -7.00 9.04 -4.67
N ARG A 104 -6.80 9.97 -3.73
CA ARG A 104 -7.19 11.38 -3.90
C ARG A 104 -6.39 12.06 -5.01
N PHE A 105 -5.09 11.77 -5.10
CA PHE A 105 -4.24 12.26 -6.18
C PHE A 105 -4.69 11.71 -7.55
N MET A 106 -5.07 10.45 -7.61
CA MET A 106 -5.50 9.79 -8.85
C MET A 106 -6.92 10.17 -9.28
N ALA A 107 -7.80 10.58 -8.35
CA ALA A 107 -9.22 10.82 -8.62
C ALA A 107 -9.51 11.69 -9.87
N PRO A 108 -8.82 12.82 -10.11
CA PRO A 108 -9.05 13.63 -11.32
C PRO A 108 -8.78 12.87 -12.62
N TYR A 109 -7.79 11.96 -12.62
CA TYR A 109 -7.37 11.21 -13.80
C TYR A 109 -8.35 10.11 -14.18
N PHE A 110 -9.03 9.51 -13.20
CA PHE A 110 -10.09 8.53 -13.44
C PHE A 110 -11.38 9.19 -13.98
N HIS A 111 -11.69 10.42 -13.55
CA HIS A 111 -12.84 11.17 -14.08
C HIS A 111 -12.64 11.66 -15.51
N LEU A 112 -11.40 11.96 -15.93
CA LEU A 112 -11.08 12.42 -17.28
C LEU A 112 -11.23 11.33 -18.36
N GLN A 113 -11.17 10.05 -18.00
CA GLN A 113 -11.42 8.94 -18.94
C GLN A 113 -12.91 8.72 -19.25
N ALA A 114 -13.84 9.33 -18.49
CA ALA A 114 -15.28 9.13 -18.61
C ALA A 114 -16.01 10.18 -19.48
N LEU A 115 -15.31 11.19 -20.02
CA LEU A 115 -15.94 12.15 -20.93
C LEU A 115 -16.16 11.51 -22.30
N PRO A 116 -17.42 11.37 -22.79
CA PRO A 116 -17.64 10.97 -24.18
C PRO A 116 -16.97 12.00 -25.08
N LYS A 117 -16.24 11.51 -26.09
CA LYS A 117 -15.73 12.34 -27.19
C LYS A 117 -16.94 13.05 -27.81
N ASN A 118 -17.12 14.32 -27.49
CA ASN A 118 -18.16 15.13 -28.11
C ASN A 118 -17.92 15.09 -29.62
N ASN A 119 -18.85 14.46 -30.34
CA ASN A 119 -18.97 14.56 -31.78
C ASN A 119 -18.99 16.04 -32.15
N HIS A 120 -18.10 16.44 -33.06
CA HIS A 120 -18.13 17.77 -33.67
C HIS A 120 -19.51 18.04 -34.27
N PRO A 121 -20.10 19.24 -34.05
CA PRO A 121 -21.23 19.67 -34.84
C PRO A 121 -20.72 20.00 -36.25
N ALA A 122 -21.37 19.40 -37.26
CA ALA A 122 -21.33 19.88 -38.63
C ALA A 122 -22.43 20.92 -38.82
#